data_AF-B7FA90-F1
#
_entry.id   AF-B7FA90-F1
#
_cell.length_a   1.000
_cell.length_b   1.000
_cell.length_c   1.000
_cell.angle_alpha   90.00
_cell.angle_beta   90.00
_cell.angle_gamma   90.00
#
_symmetry.space_group_name_H-M   'P 1'
#
loop_
_entity.id
_entity.type
_entity.pdbx_description
1 polymer ?
#
loop_
_entity_poly.entity_id
_entity_poly.type
_entity_poly.pdbx_seq_one_letter_code
_entity_poly.pdbx_strand_id
1 'polypeptide(L)'
;MDSLRLRPSLLAARAPGAASLPPLRRDHFLPPLCSIHRNGKRPVSLSSQRTQGPSFDQCQKFFGWKSSHHRIPHRPTSSSADASGQPLQSSAEAHDSSSIWKPISSSLDAFYRFSRPHTVIGTALSIVSVSLLAVENLSDVSPLFLTGLLEAVVAALFMNIYIVGLNQLFDIEIDKVNKPTLPLASGEYSPATGVALVSAFAAMSFGLGWAVGSQPLFLALFISFILGTAYSINLPFLRWKRSAVVAALCILAVRAVIVQLAFFLHIQTFVFRRPAVFTRPLIFATAFMTFFSVVIALFKDIPDIEGDRIFGIKSFSVRLGQKKVFWICVGLLEMAYCVAILMGATSACLWSKYATVVGHAILAAILWNRSRSIDLTSKTAITSFYMFIWKLFYAEYLLIPLVR
;
A
#
# COMPACT_ATOMS: atom_id res chain seq x y z
N MET A 1 -4.87 53.26 18.14
CA MET A 1 -5.27 52.75 19.46
C MET A 1 -4.53 51.44 19.69
N ASP A 2 -3.35 51.59 20.32
CA ASP A 2 -2.69 50.74 21.30
C ASP A 2 -2.50 49.23 21.04
N SER A 3 -1.36 48.95 20.41
CA SER A 3 -0.20 48.24 20.99
C SER A 3 -0.38 47.51 22.33
N LEU A 4 0.05 46.25 22.41
CA LEU A 4 0.95 45.76 23.48
C LEU A 4 1.57 44.39 23.09
N ARG A 5 2.87 44.44 22.76
CA ARG A 5 3.79 43.29 22.71
C ARG A 5 4.29 43.01 24.13
N LEU A 6 4.46 41.73 24.50
CA LEU A 6 5.36 41.31 25.58
C LEU A 6 6.23 40.14 25.09
N ARG A 7 7.55 40.33 25.19
CA ARG A 7 8.65 39.41 24.87
C ARG A 7 8.98 38.50 26.07
N PRO A 8 9.71 37.38 25.87
CA PRO A 8 10.01 36.38 26.90
C PRO A 8 11.36 36.61 27.61
N SER A 9 11.49 36.07 28.82
CA SER A 9 12.70 36.07 29.66
C SER A 9 13.30 34.66 29.80
N LEU A 10 14.61 34.59 29.60
CA LEU A 10 15.51 33.45 29.81
C LEU A 10 15.81 33.26 31.31
N LEU A 11 15.91 32.01 31.75
CA LEU A 11 16.59 31.62 32.98
C LEU A 11 17.52 30.44 32.68
N ALA A 12 18.82 30.70 32.83
CA ALA A 12 19.90 29.73 32.74
C ALA A 12 20.22 29.18 34.14
N ALA A 13 20.43 27.87 34.24
CA ALA A 13 21.02 27.23 35.42
C ALA A 13 22.00 26.11 35.01
N ARG A 14 23.29 26.49 35.03
CA ARG A 14 24.52 25.76 35.43
C ARG A 14 24.48 24.22 35.61
N ALA A 15 25.37 23.52 34.88
CA ALA A 15 25.96 22.20 35.23
C ALA A 15 27.12 22.37 36.24
N PRO A 16 27.66 21.32 36.93
CA PRO A 16 28.63 20.38 36.32
C PRO A 16 28.71 18.96 36.97
N GLY A 17 29.50 18.03 36.40
CA GLY A 17 29.94 16.83 37.12
C GLY A 17 30.40 15.67 36.24
N ALA A 18 31.71 15.44 36.17
CA ALA A 18 32.38 14.40 35.38
C ALA A 18 32.28 12.99 36.01
N ALA A 19 32.19 11.96 35.18
CA ALA A 19 32.64 10.60 35.50
C ALA A 19 33.03 9.85 34.21
N SER A 20 34.33 9.62 34.06
CA SER A 20 35.00 8.82 33.03
C SER A 20 35.26 7.40 33.53
N LEU A 21 34.92 6.36 32.77
CA LEU A 21 35.48 5.00 32.90
C LEU A 21 35.60 4.32 31.50
N PRO A 22 36.57 3.41 31.29
CA PRO A 22 37.28 3.20 30.01
C PRO A 22 36.75 2.00 29.17
N PRO A 23 37.25 1.79 27.93
CA PRO A 23 36.85 0.65 27.11
C PRO A 23 37.73 -0.58 27.38
N LEU A 24 37.15 -1.78 27.41
CA LEU A 24 37.89 -3.02 27.59
C LEU A 24 37.46 -4.11 26.59
N ARG A 25 38.48 -4.51 25.81
CA ARG A 25 38.78 -5.80 25.17
C ARG A 25 37.84 -6.42 24.14
N ARG A 26 38.42 -6.51 22.93
CA ARG A 26 38.25 -7.58 21.94
C ARG A 26 38.48 -8.95 22.58
N ASP A 27 37.63 -9.91 22.25
CA ASP A 27 38.00 -11.32 22.12
C ASP A 27 37.41 -11.87 20.83
N HIS A 28 38.31 -12.21 19.90
CA HIS A 28 38.03 -13.06 18.74
C HIS A 28 38.11 -14.51 19.22
N PHE A 29 37.03 -15.28 19.04
CA PHE A 29 37.07 -16.73 19.09
C PHE A 29 36.35 -17.30 17.88
N LEU A 30 37.11 -18.00 17.03
CA LEU A 30 36.68 -18.91 15.98
C LEU A 30 37.76 -20.01 15.92
N PRO A 31 37.43 -21.22 15.47
CA PRO A 31 36.99 -22.36 16.28
C PRO A 31 38.02 -23.51 16.22
N PRO A 32 37.66 -24.75 16.57
CA PRO A 32 38.03 -25.81 15.64
C PRO A 32 36.96 -26.86 15.36
N LEU A 33 37.15 -27.44 14.18
CA LEU A 33 36.52 -28.59 13.57
C LEU A 33 36.36 -29.80 14.50
N CYS A 34 35.24 -30.51 14.34
CA CYS A 34 35.15 -31.93 14.66
C CYS A 34 34.55 -32.67 13.46
N SER A 35 35.38 -33.49 12.81
CA SER A 35 35.02 -34.47 11.79
C SER A 35 34.59 -35.77 12.47
N ILE A 36 33.46 -36.36 12.06
CA ILE A 36 33.22 -37.80 12.24
C ILE A 36 32.64 -38.39 10.95
N HIS A 37 33.29 -39.46 10.57
CA HIS A 37 33.23 -40.33 9.41
C HIS A 37 32.10 -41.36 9.53
N ARG A 38 31.39 -41.69 8.44
CA ARG A 38 30.97 -43.06 8.01
C ARG A 38 29.97 -42.95 6.84
N ASN A 39 30.35 -43.22 5.59
CA ASN A 39 30.55 -44.52 4.92
C ASN A 39 29.22 -45.16 4.43
N GLY A 40 29.07 -45.40 3.12
CA GLY A 40 28.04 -46.32 2.61
C GLY A 40 27.43 -46.08 1.21
N LYS A 41 28.17 -46.44 0.14
CA LYS A 41 27.72 -47.13 -1.10
C LYS A 41 26.57 -46.55 -1.99
N ARG A 42 27.01 -46.09 -3.17
CA ARG A 42 26.42 -45.99 -4.55
C ARG A 42 25.62 -47.23 -5.06
N PRO A 43 25.04 -47.27 -6.30
CA PRO A 43 24.50 -46.22 -7.20
C PRO A 43 23.26 -46.64 -8.09
N VAL A 44 22.82 -45.72 -8.98
CA VAL A 44 22.05 -45.86 -10.25
C VAL A 44 20.57 -46.27 -10.19
N SER A 45 19.66 -45.40 -10.68
CA SER A 45 18.70 -45.76 -11.75
C SER A 45 17.85 -44.58 -12.29
N LEU A 46 17.75 -44.56 -13.62
CA LEU A 46 16.58 -44.23 -14.47
C LEU A 46 16.17 -42.77 -14.69
N SER A 47 16.58 -42.29 -15.87
CA SER A 47 15.94 -41.25 -16.68
C SER A 47 14.46 -41.54 -16.92
N SER A 48 13.61 -40.53 -16.74
CA SER A 48 12.28 -40.50 -17.34
C SER A 48 12.07 -39.13 -17.98
N GLN A 49 12.01 -39.13 -19.32
CA GLN A 49 11.47 -38.04 -20.13
C GLN A 49 9.99 -37.86 -19.78
N ARG A 50 9.56 -36.66 -19.40
CA ARG A 50 8.15 -36.28 -19.56
C ARG A 50 7.97 -34.78 -19.78
N THR A 51 7.83 -34.49 -21.08
CA THR A 51 6.94 -33.50 -21.72
C THR A 51 6.84 -32.10 -21.11
N GLN A 52 7.34 -31.17 -21.93
CA GLN A 52 7.08 -29.73 -21.96
C GLN A 52 5.58 -29.41 -21.81
N GLY A 53 5.26 -28.53 -20.86
CA GLY A 53 4.00 -27.78 -20.78
C GLY A 53 4.35 -26.28 -20.65
N PRO A 54 3.55 -25.37 -21.23
CA PRO A 54 4.01 -24.02 -21.55
C PRO A 54 4.28 -23.19 -20.30
N SER A 55 5.43 -22.50 -20.31
CA SER A 55 5.84 -21.58 -19.25
C SER A 55 4.83 -20.44 -19.10
N PHE A 56 4.38 -20.22 -17.87
CA PHE A 56 3.54 -19.09 -17.46
C PHE A 56 4.32 -17.75 -17.43
N ASP A 57 5.14 -17.48 -18.46
CA ASP A 57 6.03 -16.32 -18.56
C ASP A 57 5.53 -15.23 -19.53
N GLN A 58 4.30 -15.36 -20.06
CA GLN A 58 3.75 -14.42 -21.04
C GLN A 58 2.74 -13.40 -20.48
N CYS A 59 2.41 -13.47 -19.18
CA CYS A 59 1.55 -12.47 -18.51
C CYS A 59 2.34 -11.38 -17.76
N GLN A 60 3.68 -11.37 -17.90
CA GLN A 60 4.55 -10.40 -17.23
C GLN A 60 4.92 -9.18 -18.11
N LYS A 61 4.53 -9.18 -19.39
CA LYS A 61 4.82 -8.08 -20.34
C LYS A 61 3.77 -6.97 -20.39
N PHE A 62 2.60 -7.14 -19.75
CA PHE A 62 1.53 -6.12 -19.78
C PHE A 62 1.60 -5.09 -18.64
N PHE A 63 2.46 -5.30 -17.63
CA PHE A 63 2.59 -4.43 -16.44
C PHE A 63 4.03 -3.99 -16.14
N GLY A 64 4.95 -4.13 -17.09
CA GLY A 64 6.38 -3.87 -16.92
C GLY A 64 6.86 -2.60 -17.62
N TRP A 65 6.48 -1.42 -17.14
CA TRP A 65 7.20 -0.19 -17.51
C TRP A 65 8.51 -0.12 -16.71
N LYS A 66 9.64 -0.44 -17.37
CA LYS A 66 10.98 -0.16 -16.85
C LYS A 66 11.21 1.36 -16.94
N SER A 67 11.15 2.06 -15.81
CA SER A 67 11.69 3.42 -15.73
C SER A 67 13.21 3.36 -15.70
N SER A 68 13.85 3.72 -16.81
CA SER A 68 15.29 3.91 -16.90
C SER A 68 15.64 5.28 -16.28
N HIS A 69 16.16 5.29 -15.05
CA HIS A 69 16.68 6.51 -14.44
C HIS A 69 18.11 6.81 -14.95
N HIS A 70 18.22 7.71 -15.93
CA HIS A 70 19.47 8.44 -16.16
C HIS A 70 19.54 9.62 -15.18
N ARG A 71 20.54 9.56 -14.30
CA ARG A 71 20.93 10.66 -13.42
C ARG A 71 21.65 11.72 -14.28
N ILE A 72 21.05 12.90 -14.45
CA ILE A 72 21.71 14.04 -15.10
C ILE A 72 22.77 14.59 -14.14
N PRO A 73 24.06 14.68 -14.52
CA PRO A 73 25.06 15.35 -13.71
C PRO A 73 24.97 16.87 -13.93
N HIS A 74 24.88 17.63 -12.85
CA HIS A 74 25.09 19.08 -12.87
C HIS A 74 26.53 19.38 -13.31
N ARG A 75 26.68 20.16 -14.38
CA ARG A 75 27.98 20.68 -14.85
C ARG A 75 28.18 22.09 -14.26
N PRO A 76 29.33 22.39 -13.63
CA PRO A 76 29.63 23.74 -13.21
C PRO A 76 30.11 24.57 -14.41
N THR A 77 29.58 25.80 -14.53
CA THR A 77 30.01 26.80 -15.50
C THR A 77 31.30 27.47 -15.02
N SER A 78 32.38 27.33 -15.79
CA SER A 78 33.58 28.16 -15.70
C SER A 78 33.90 28.76 -17.07
N SER A 79 34.02 30.09 -17.08
CA SER A 79 34.28 30.99 -18.20
C SER A 79 35.75 31.06 -18.62
N SER A 80 36.01 31.07 -19.94
CA SER A 80 37.11 31.78 -20.65
C SER A 80 37.23 31.18 -22.07
N ALA A 81 36.75 31.86 -23.11
CA ALA A 81 37.54 32.73 -24.01
C ALA A 81 38.66 31.99 -24.77
N ASP A 82 38.43 31.59 -26.04
CA ASP A 82 39.09 32.23 -27.19
C ASP A 82 38.76 31.60 -28.57
N ALA A 83 38.60 32.54 -29.50
CA ALA A 83 38.59 32.61 -30.97
C ALA A 83 38.62 31.36 -31.92
N SER A 84 37.77 31.52 -32.95
CA SER A 84 38.02 31.34 -34.41
C SER A 84 37.34 30.16 -35.15
N GLY A 85 36.57 30.50 -36.20
CA GLY A 85 36.15 29.59 -37.29
C GLY A 85 34.63 29.48 -37.57
N GLN A 86 34.12 30.29 -38.49
CA GLN A 86 32.79 30.28 -39.15
C GLN A 86 32.46 28.97 -39.93
N PRO A 87 31.28 28.74 -40.60
CA PRO A 87 30.10 29.61 -40.82
C PRO A 87 28.70 28.96 -40.61
N LEU A 88 27.68 29.83 -40.63
CA LEU A 88 26.23 29.62 -40.76
C LEU A 88 25.79 28.26 -41.36
N GLN A 89 25.07 27.46 -40.56
CA GLN A 89 24.03 26.57 -41.07
C GLN A 89 22.72 26.88 -40.37
N SER A 90 21.79 27.41 -41.15
CA SER A 90 20.38 27.55 -40.84
C SER A 90 19.75 26.17 -40.68
N SER A 91 19.81 25.59 -39.48
CA SER A 91 18.99 24.42 -39.15
C SER A 91 17.59 24.90 -38.80
N ALA A 92 16.68 24.66 -39.75
CA ALA A 92 15.24 24.78 -39.56
C ALA A 92 14.83 24.18 -38.21
N GLU A 93 14.11 24.98 -37.41
CA GLU A 93 13.45 24.57 -36.18
C GLU A 93 12.41 23.49 -36.51
N ALA A 94 12.85 22.23 -36.56
CA ALA A 94 11.96 21.11 -36.33
C ALA A 94 11.57 21.20 -34.86
N HIS A 95 10.42 21.82 -34.59
CA HIS A 95 9.77 21.82 -33.28
C HIS A 95 9.61 20.36 -32.83
N ASP A 96 10.58 19.88 -32.06
CA ASP A 96 10.69 18.49 -31.66
C ASP A 96 9.58 18.19 -30.65
N SER A 97 8.47 17.65 -31.16
CA SER A 97 7.34 17.19 -30.36
C SER A 97 7.77 16.28 -29.20
N SER A 98 8.91 15.57 -29.32
CA SER A 98 9.47 14.73 -28.26
C SER A 98 9.85 15.52 -26.99
N SER A 99 10.09 16.83 -27.10
CA SER A 99 10.42 17.71 -25.99
C SER A 99 9.25 17.97 -25.04
N ILE A 100 8.01 18.04 -25.54
CA ILE A 100 6.80 18.31 -24.73
C ILE A 100 6.35 17.04 -23.99
N TRP A 101 6.48 15.87 -24.63
CA TRP A 101 6.04 14.60 -24.04
C TRP A 101 6.87 14.17 -22.83
N LYS A 102 8.16 14.53 -22.78
CA LYS A 102 9.05 14.13 -21.68
C LYS A 102 8.62 14.71 -20.31
N PRO A 103 8.40 16.03 -20.15
CA PRO A 103 7.90 16.61 -18.89
C PRO A 103 6.53 16.08 -18.47
N ILE A 104 5.61 15.87 -19.43
CA ILE A 104 4.28 15.34 -19.15
C ILE A 104 4.40 13.90 -18.63
N SER A 105 5.19 13.07 -19.32
CA SER A 105 5.43 11.67 -18.93
C SER A 105 6.09 11.58 -17.54
N SER A 106 7.09 12.40 -17.24
CA SER A 106 7.70 12.43 -15.90
C SER A 106 6.72 12.90 -14.83
N SER A 107 5.88 13.90 -15.12
CA SER A 107 4.86 14.37 -14.17
C SER A 107 3.81 13.29 -13.89
N LEU A 108 3.37 12.57 -14.91
CA LEU A 108 2.44 11.45 -14.79
C LEU A 108 3.06 10.28 -14.00
N ASP A 109 4.33 9.93 -14.25
CA ASP A 109 5.04 8.90 -13.48
C ASP A 109 5.21 9.29 -12.00
N ALA A 110 5.57 10.55 -11.74
CA ALA A 110 5.64 11.09 -10.39
C ALA A 110 4.28 10.99 -9.69
N PHE A 111 3.20 11.42 -10.36
CA PHE A 111 1.86 11.34 -9.81
C PHE A 111 1.42 9.88 -9.59
N TYR A 112 1.76 8.98 -10.51
CA TYR A 112 1.51 7.55 -10.38
C TYR A 112 2.19 6.99 -9.13
N ARG A 113 3.48 7.27 -8.91
CA ARG A 113 4.21 6.87 -7.69
C ARG A 113 3.63 7.52 -6.43
N PHE A 114 3.26 8.79 -6.49
CA PHE A 114 2.62 9.52 -5.39
C PHE A 114 1.29 8.88 -4.97
N SER A 115 0.47 8.46 -5.93
CA SER A 115 -0.85 7.88 -5.69
C SER A 115 -0.82 6.48 -5.05
N ARG A 116 0.36 5.82 -5.02
CA ARG A 116 0.55 4.43 -4.59
C ARG A 116 -0.45 3.49 -5.29
N PRO A 117 -0.16 3.06 -6.53
CA PRO A 117 -1.15 2.40 -7.40
C PRO A 117 -1.81 1.16 -6.78
N HIS A 118 -1.10 0.43 -5.92
CA HIS A 118 -1.67 -0.72 -5.23
C HIS A 118 -2.83 -0.36 -4.28
N THR A 119 -2.76 0.79 -3.60
CA THR A 119 -3.86 1.23 -2.73
C THR A 119 -5.04 1.76 -3.54
N VAL A 120 -4.78 2.39 -4.70
CA VAL A 120 -5.79 2.87 -5.64
C VAL A 120 -6.57 1.69 -6.23
N ILE A 121 -5.86 0.70 -6.80
CA ILE A 121 -6.46 -0.52 -7.37
C ILE A 121 -7.27 -1.27 -6.30
N GLY A 122 -6.69 -1.46 -5.11
CA GLY A 122 -7.39 -2.11 -4.00
C GLY A 122 -8.67 -1.39 -3.59
N THR A 123 -8.67 -0.05 -3.60
CA THR A 123 -9.87 0.76 -3.31
C THR A 123 -10.94 0.59 -4.37
N ALA A 124 -10.58 0.72 -5.64
CA ALA A 124 -11.53 0.56 -6.74
C ALA A 124 -12.16 -0.84 -6.73
N LEU A 125 -11.34 -1.89 -6.65
CA LEU A 125 -11.85 -3.28 -6.59
C LEU A 125 -12.70 -3.54 -5.36
N SER A 126 -12.33 -2.99 -4.19
CA SER A 126 -13.13 -3.14 -2.97
C SER A 126 -14.53 -2.56 -3.11
N ILE A 127 -14.64 -1.35 -3.68
CA ILE A 127 -15.93 -0.67 -3.84
C ILE A 127 -16.77 -1.36 -4.89
N VAL A 128 -16.19 -1.76 -6.03
CA VAL A 128 -16.88 -2.53 -7.06
C VAL A 128 -17.41 -3.84 -6.48
N SER A 129 -16.57 -4.59 -5.78
CA SER A 129 -16.92 -5.87 -5.16
C SER A 129 -18.09 -5.74 -4.17
N VAL A 130 -17.97 -4.79 -3.23
CA VAL A 130 -18.99 -4.56 -2.21
C VAL A 130 -20.29 -4.02 -2.80
N SER A 131 -20.20 -3.20 -3.86
CA SER A 131 -21.37 -2.70 -4.58
C SER A 131 -22.14 -3.83 -5.27
N LEU A 132 -21.43 -4.82 -5.82
CA LEU A 132 -22.05 -6.01 -6.41
C LEU A 132 -22.77 -6.89 -5.37
N LEU A 133 -22.43 -6.80 -4.09
CA LEU A 133 -23.18 -7.51 -3.04
C LEU A 133 -24.60 -6.99 -2.85
N ALA A 134 -24.88 -5.75 -3.25
CA ALA A 134 -26.23 -5.15 -3.21
C ALA A 134 -27.09 -5.53 -4.44
N VAL A 135 -26.49 -6.17 -5.45
CA VAL A 135 -27.20 -6.63 -6.65
C VAL A 135 -27.95 -7.93 -6.36
N GLU A 136 -29.27 -7.85 -6.42
CA GLU A 136 -30.18 -8.99 -6.18
C GLU A 136 -30.58 -9.65 -7.49
N ASN A 137 -30.81 -8.87 -8.54
CA ASN A 137 -31.23 -9.34 -9.86
C ASN A 137 -30.40 -8.73 -10.99
N LEU A 138 -30.34 -9.38 -12.16
CA LEU A 138 -29.62 -8.85 -13.32
C LEU A 138 -30.15 -7.48 -13.80
N SER A 139 -31.44 -7.20 -13.58
CA SER A 139 -32.06 -5.90 -13.87
C SER A 139 -31.49 -4.75 -13.03
N ASP A 140 -30.87 -5.05 -11.89
CA ASP A 140 -30.24 -4.03 -11.04
C ASP A 140 -28.99 -3.44 -11.70
N VAL A 141 -28.32 -4.20 -12.58
CA VAL A 141 -27.17 -3.76 -13.37
C VAL A 141 -27.66 -2.84 -14.49
N SER A 142 -27.94 -1.61 -14.09
CA SER A 142 -28.55 -0.55 -14.90
C SER A 142 -27.60 0.65 -15.03
N PRO A 143 -27.85 1.59 -15.95
CA PRO A 143 -27.10 2.85 -15.99
C PRO A 143 -27.09 3.58 -14.64
N LEU A 144 -28.18 3.51 -13.88
CA LEU A 144 -28.28 4.09 -12.54
C LEU A 144 -27.31 3.44 -11.54
N PHE A 145 -27.18 2.11 -11.57
CA PHE A 145 -26.17 1.40 -10.77
C PHE A 145 -24.75 1.80 -11.18
N LEU A 146 -24.46 1.87 -12.49
CA LEU A 146 -23.14 2.25 -12.98
C LEU A 146 -22.76 3.67 -12.60
N THR A 147 -23.70 4.62 -12.65
CA THR A 147 -23.49 6.00 -12.20
C THR A 147 -23.18 6.05 -10.70
N GLY A 148 -24.00 5.43 -9.86
CA GLY A 148 -23.76 5.42 -8.40
C GLY A 148 -22.44 4.72 -8.04
N LEU A 149 -22.12 3.61 -8.71
CA LEU A 149 -20.83 2.94 -8.53
C LEU A 149 -19.66 3.86 -8.92
N LEU A 150 -19.75 4.56 -10.05
CA LEU A 150 -18.69 5.47 -10.50
C LEU A 150 -18.51 6.65 -9.54
N GLU A 151 -19.61 7.25 -9.08
CA GLU A 151 -19.60 8.32 -8.07
C GLU A 151 -18.88 7.88 -6.80
N ALA A 152 -19.21 6.70 -6.27
CA ALA A 152 -18.58 6.11 -5.11
C ALA A 152 -17.08 5.84 -5.32
N VAL A 153 -16.71 5.23 -6.46
CA VAL A 153 -15.32 4.91 -6.78
C VAL A 153 -14.50 6.20 -6.91
N VAL A 154 -14.94 7.18 -7.71
CA VAL A 154 -14.17 8.42 -7.94
C VAL A 154 -13.99 9.20 -6.64
N ALA A 155 -15.05 9.37 -5.85
CA ALA A 155 -14.97 10.10 -4.58
C ALA A 155 -13.99 9.44 -3.61
N ALA A 156 -14.02 8.11 -3.53
CA ALA A 156 -13.12 7.34 -2.68
C ALA A 156 -11.68 7.31 -3.18
N LEU A 157 -11.45 7.30 -4.49
CA LEU A 157 -10.10 7.39 -5.07
C LEU A 157 -9.46 8.74 -4.76
N PHE A 158 -10.21 9.83 -4.82
CA PHE A 158 -9.71 11.14 -4.38
C PHE A 158 -9.35 11.13 -2.89
N MET A 159 -10.19 10.57 -2.03
CA MET A 159 -9.86 10.41 -0.61
C MET A 159 -8.65 9.49 -0.41
N ASN A 160 -8.48 8.44 -1.22
CA ASN A 160 -7.31 7.56 -1.15
C ASN A 160 -6.02 8.34 -1.43
N ILE A 161 -6.01 9.15 -2.50
CA ILE A 161 -4.87 9.98 -2.88
C ILE A 161 -4.56 11.01 -1.79
N TYR A 162 -5.57 11.62 -1.18
CA TYR A 162 -5.40 12.46 0.00
C TYR A 162 -4.67 11.72 1.13
N ILE A 163 -5.16 10.55 1.54
CA ILE A 163 -4.61 9.80 2.68
C ILE A 163 -3.16 9.37 2.42
N VAL A 164 -2.86 8.80 1.24
CA VAL A 164 -1.49 8.34 0.93
C VAL A 164 -0.53 9.50 0.70
N GLY A 165 -1.01 10.61 0.15
CA GLY A 165 -0.23 11.84 -0.03
C GLY A 165 0.08 12.50 1.32
N LEU A 166 -0.91 12.56 2.22
CA LEU A 166 -0.74 13.12 3.56
C LEU A 166 0.29 12.30 4.35
N ASN A 167 0.22 10.97 4.27
CA ASN A 167 1.24 10.13 4.90
C ASN A 167 2.64 10.47 4.38
N GLN A 168 2.83 10.63 3.07
CA GLN A 168 4.13 10.98 2.49
C GLN A 168 4.64 12.35 2.96
N LEU A 169 3.76 13.36 3.09
CA LEU A 169 4.12 14.69 3.58
C LEU A 169 4.69 14.67 5.01
N PHE A 170 4.14 13.85 5.89
CA PHE A 170 4.59 13.77 7.29
C PHE A 170 5.70 12.73 7.54
N ASP A 171 6.01 11.92 6.53
CA ASP A 171 7.02 10.88 6.57
C ASP A 171 8.17 11.10 5.59
N ILE A 172 8.37 12.30 5.05
CA ILE A 172 9.42 12.61 4.06
C ILE A 172 10.79 12.03 4.49
N GLU A 173 11.24 12.32 5.71
CA GLU A 173 12.53 11.86 6.22
C GLU A 173 12.59 10.34 6.47
N ILE A 174 11.46 9.71 6.84
CA ILE A 174 11.37 8.26 7.04
C ILE A 174 11.37 7.54 5.69
N ASP A 175 10.59 8.04 4.74
CA ASP A 175 10.47 7.47 3.40
C ASP A 175 11.73 7.70 2.55
N LYS A 176 12.63 8.65 2.88
CA LYS A 176 13.99 8.69 2.32
C LYS A 176 14.79 7.41 2.59
N VAL A 177 14.58 6.78 3.75
CA VAL A 177 15.21 5.49 4.09
C VAL A 177 14.40 4.33 3.52
N ASN A 178 13.09 4.35 3.73
CA ASN A 178 12.23 3.21 3.45
C ASN A 178 11.87 3.09 1.96
N LYS A 179 11.53 4.21 1.31
CA LYS A 179 10.92 4.31 -0.02
C LYS A 179 11.49 5.51 -0.81
N PRO A 180 12.81 5.55 -1.08
CA PRO A 180 13.50 6.72 -1.64
C PRO A 180 13.01 7.12 -3.04
N THR A 181 12.28 6.25 -3.74
CA THR A 181 11.72 6.51 -5.07
C THR A 181 10.41 7.30 -5.05
N LEU A 182 9.82 7.55 -3.87
CA LEU A 182 8.59 8.34 -3.77
C LEU A 182 8.86 9.83 -4.06
N PRO A 183 8.00 10.54 -4.81
CA PRO A 183 8.30 11.89 -5.30
C PRO A 183 8.65 12.92 -4.22
N LEU A 184 8.03 12.85 -3.05
CA LEU A 184 8.35 13.75 -1.93
C LEU A 184 9.68 13.36 -1.24
N ALA A 185 9.98 12.06 -1.15
CA ALA A 185 11.22 11.57 -0.53
C ALA A 185 12.43 11.77 -1.45
N SER A 186 12.25 11.62 -2.77
CA SER A 186 13.28 11.85 -3.78
C SER A 186 13.57 13.34 -4.03
N GLY A 187 12.67 14.23 -3.61
CA GLY A 187 12.73 15.67 -3.87
C GLY A 187 12.20 16.08 -5.24
N GLU A 188 11.62 15.17 -6.01
CA GLU A 188 10.97 15.44 -7.29
C GLU A 188 9.72 16.33 -7.12
N TYR A 189 8.99 16.15 -6.02
CA TYR A 189 7.97 17.07 -5.55
C TYR A 189 8.48 17.86 -4.34
N SER A 190 8.21 19.17 -4.37
CA SER A 190 8.39 19.99 -3.17
C SER A 190 7.30 19.68 -2.12
N PRO A 191 7.54 19.93 -0.83
CA PRO A 191 6.49 19.83 0.18
C PRO A 191 5.26 20.69 -0.14
N ALA A 192 5.44 21.87 -0.74
CA ALA A 192 4.35 22.74 -1.16
C ALA A 192 3.48 22.09 -2.26
N THR A 193 4.11 21.41 -3.23
CA THR A 193 3.40 20.62 -4.25
C THR A 193 2.60 19.50 -3.61
N GLY A 194 3.19 18.78 -2.64
CA GLY A 194 2.48 17.74 -1.90
C GLY A 194 1.25 18.29 -1.15
N VAL A 195 1.39 19.43 -0.46
CA VAL A 195 0.28 20.11 0.25
C VAL A 195 -0.83 20.52 -0.72
N ALA A 196 -0.47 21.09 -1.86
CA ALA A 196 -1.43 21.46 -2.90
C ALA A 196 -2.20 20.24 -3.41
N LEU A 197 -1.51 19.14 -3.75
CA LEU A 197 -2.15 17.90 -4.19
C LEU A 197 -3.11 17.34 -3.13
N VAL A 198 -2.66 17.13 -1.88
CA VAL A 198 -3.54 16.54 -0.85
C VAL A 198 -4.76 17.43 -0.60
N SER A 199 -4.59 18.76 -0.54
CA SER A 199 -5.69 19.70 -0.33
C SER A 199 -6.71 19.66 -1.47
N ALA A 200 -6.24 19.63 -2.73
CA ALA A 200 -7.09 19.52 -3.91
C ALA A 200 -7.88 18.20 -3.92
N PHE A 201 -7.23 17.06 -3.67
CA PHE A 201 -7.88 15.75 -3.65
C PHE A 201 -8.88 15.61 -2.49
N ALA A 202 -8.61 16.20 -1.32
CA ALA A 202 -9.58 16.27 -0.23
C ALA A 202 -10.81 17.10 -0.63
N ALA A 203 -10.59 18.29 -1.21
CA ALA A 203 -11.67 19.17 -1.65
C ALA A 203 -12.52 18.53 -2.75
N MET A 204 -11.90 17.89 -3.76
CA MET A 204 -12.63 17.18 -4.82
C MET A 204 -13.41 15.98 -4.27
N SER A 205 -12.86 15.23 -3.32
CA SER A 205 -13.54 14.11 -2.69
C SER A 205 -14.80 14.55 -1.94
N PHE A 206 -14.68 15.56 -1.07
CA PHE A 206 -15.83 16.11 -0.34
C PHE A 206 -16.82 16.82 -1.25
N GLY A 207 -16.34 17.57 -2.25
CA GLY A 207 -17.18 18.23 -3.23
C GLY A 207 -18.06 17.25 -4.00
N LEU A 208 -17.46 16.13 -4.46
CA LEU A 208 -18.22 15.06 -5.11
C LEU A 208 -19.17 14.36 -4.13
N GLY A 209 -18.69 13.99 -2.94
CA GLY A 209 -19.55 13.36 -1.92
C GLY A 209 -20.76 14.21 -1.52
N TRP A 210 -20.57 15.54 -1.44
CA TRP A 210 -21.63 16.51 -1.20
C TRP A 210 -22.60 16.61 -2.39
N ALA A 211 -22.08 16.72 -3.61
CA ALA A 211 -22.89 16.81 -4.83
C ALA A 211 -23.77 15.58 -5.06
N VAL A 212 -23.25 14.39 -4.73
CA VAL A 212 -24.02 13.13 -4.81
C VAL A 212 -25.15 13.09 -3.77
N GLY A 213 -24.95 13.67 -2.58
CA GLY A 213 -25.98 13.73 -1.54
C GLY A 213 -26.23 12.40 -0.80
N SER A 214 -25.40 11.38 -1.04
CA SER A 214 -25.50 10.10 -0.35
C SER A 214 -24.86 10.16 1.04
N GLN A 215 -25.69 10.09 2.09
CA GLN A 215 -25.25 10.10 3.49
C GLN A 215 -24.20 9.01 3.82
N PRO A 216 -24.39 7.72 3.44
CA PRO A 216 -23.37 6.69 3.67
C PRO A 216 -22.02 7.01 3.02
N LEU A 217 -22.04 7.47 1.77
CA LEU A 217 -20.83 7.84 1.05
C LEU A 217 -20.11 9.01 1.73
N PHE A 218 -20.84 10.10 2.01
CA PHE A 218 -20.25 11.28 2.65
C PHE A 218 -19.65 10.94 4.02
N LEU A 219 -20.35 10.14 4.83
CA LEU A 219 -19.85 9.69 6.13
C LEU A 219 -18.60 8.82 5.99
N ALA A 220 -18.54 7.95 4.98
CA ALA A 220 -17.34 7.16 4.69
C ALA A 220 -16.13 8.04 4.39
N LEU A 221 -16.32 9.06 3.55
CA LEU A 221 -15.27 10.02 3.20
C LEU A 221 -14.84 10.84 4.41
N PHE A 222 -15.80 11.34 5.20
CA PHE A 222 -15.53 12.11 6.40
C PHE A 222 -14.75 11.32 7.46
N ILE A 223 -15.20 10.11 7.79
CA ILE A 223 -14.49 9.29 8.78
C ILE A 223 -13.12 8.88 8.24
N SER A 224 -13.00 8.53 6.95
CA SER A 224 -11.71 8.20 6.33
C SER A 224 -10.75 9.39 6.35
N PHE A 225 -11.24 10.60 6.13
CA PHE A 225 -10.46 11.84 6.26
C PHE A 225 -9.94 12.01 7.69
N ILE A 226 -10.81 11.91 8.71
CA ILE A 226 -10.40 12.05 10.12
C ILE A 226 -9.38 10.98 10.50
N LEU A 227 -9.63 9.71 10.17
CA LEU A 227 -8.73 8.61 10.47
C LEU A 227 -7.39 8.72 9.73
N GLY A 228 -7.40 9.07 8.44
CA GLY A 228 -6.18 9.28 7.66
C GLY A 228 -5.35 10.47 8.15
N THR A 229 -6.02 11.52 8.60
CA THR A 229 -5.41 12.70 9.22
C THR A 229 -4.76 12.34 10.56
N ALA A 230 -5.53 11.73 11.47
CA ALA A 230 -5.05 11.29 12.79
C ALA A 230 -4.01 10.16 12.72
N TYR A 231 -3.96 9.44 11.61
CA TYR A 231 -2.90 8.47 11.34
C TYR A 231 -1.56 9.16 11.04
N SER A 232 -1.59 10.29 10.31
CA SER A 232 -0.40 10.89 9.68
C SER A 232 0.17 12.11 10.42
N ILE A 233 -0.66 13.00 10.94
CA ILE A 233 -0.25 14.35 11.36
C ILE A 233 0.62 14.35 12.63
N ASN A 234 1.64 15.20 12.67
CA ASN A 234 2.56 15.36 13.81
C ASN A 234 2.04 16.28 14.91
N LEU A 235 0.78 16.13 15.32
CA LEU A 235 0.21 16.87 16.45
C LEU A 235 0.17 15.98 17.70
N PRO A 236 0.21 16.58 18.91
CA PRO A 236 -0.07 15.86 20.14
C PRO A 236 -1.35 15.04 19.98
N PHE A 237 -1.31 13.77 20.37
CA PHE A 237 -2.41 12.80 20.24
C PHE A 237 -2.83 12.36 18.83
N LEU A 238 -2.26 12.89 17.73
CA LEU A 238 -2.75 12.66 16.35
C LEU A 238 -1.71 12.08 15.36
N ARG A 239 -0.65 11.43 15.88
CA ARG A 239 0.30 10.64 15.06
C ARG A 239 0.16 9.15 15.34
N TRP A 240 -1.03 8.60 15.16
CA TRP A 240 -1.40 7.25 15.58
C TRP A 240 -0.57 6.14 14.96
N LYS A 241 0.07 6.39 13.81
CA LYS A 241 1.05 5.47 13.21
C LYS A 241 2.23 5.09 14.12
N ARG A 242 2.52 5.87 15.17
CA ARG A 242 3.58 5.53 16.16
C ARG A 242 3.22 4.34 17.04
N SER A 243 1.91 4.05 17.20
CA SER A 243 1.43 2.87 17.90
C SER A 243 0.99 1.83 16.89
N ALA A 244 1.65 0.67 16.90
CA ALA A 244 1.35 -0.41 15.95
C ALA A 244 -0.11 -0.89 16.05
N VAL A 245 -0.68 -0.88 17.26
CA VAL A 245 -2.09 -1.26 17.50
C VAL A 245 -3.03 -0.21 16.93
N VAL A 246 -2.81 1.07 17.20
CA VAL A 246 -3.70 2.13 16.70
C VAL A 246 -3.60 2.23 15.18
N ALA A 247 -2.39 2.10 14.62
CA ALA A 247 -2.17 2.01 13.18
C ALA A 247 -3.00 0.89 12.53
N ALA A 248 -2.97 -0.31 13.10
CA ALA A 248 -3.75 -1.45 12.60
C ALA A 248 -5.25 -1.21 12.75
N LEU A 249 -5.71 -0.65 13.87
CA LEU A 249 -7.12 -0.32 14.09
C LEU A 249 -7.64 0.74 13.10
N CYS A 250 -6.86 1.77 12.77
CA CYS A 250 -7.24 2.75 11.75
C CYS A 250 -7.40 2.10 10.38
N ILE A 251 -6.44 1.28 9.97
CA ILE A 251 -6.47 0.59 8.68
C ILE A 251 -7.66 -0.37 8.63
N LEU A 252 -7.90 -1.14 9.70
CA LEU A 252 -9.05 -2.01 9.85
C LEU A 252 -10.37 -1.24 9.77
N ALA A 253 -10.51 -0.15 10.52
CA ALA A 253 -11.73 0.66 10.51
C ALA A 253 -12.05 1.16 9.11
N VAL A 254 -11.06 1.69 8.38
CA VAL A 254 -11.25 2.15 7.00
C VAL A 254 -11.52 0.99 6.04
N ARG A 255 -10.63 0.00 5.98
CA ARG A 255 -10.64 -1.04 4.93
C ARG A 255 -11.62 -2.18 5.19
N ALA A 256 -11.74 -2.66 6.43
CA ALA A 256 -12.61 -3.79 6.76
C ALA A 256 -14.04 -3.37 7.08
N VAL A 257 -14.23 -2.20 7.68
CA VAL A 257 -15.55 -1.78 8.19
C VAL A 257 -16.18 -0.73 7.29
N ILE A 258 -15.57 0.46 7.20
CA ILE A 258 -16.15 1.59 6.47
C ILE A 258 -16.35 1.27 5.00
N VAL A 259 -15.32 0.72 4.34
CA VAL A 259 -15.43 0.36 2.91
C VAL A 259 -16.55 -0.67 2.69
N GLN A 260 -16.63 -1.69 3.54
CA GLN A 260 -17.62 -2.74 3.34
C GLN A 260 -19.04 -2.24 3.61
N LEU A 261 -19.26 -1.54 4.72
CA LEU A 261 -20.60 -1.13 5.13
C LEU A 261 -21.09 0.10 4.35
N ALA A 262 -20.27 1.14 4.22
CA ALA A 262 -20.75 2.42 3.72
C ALA A 262 -20.96 2.40 2.20
N PHE A 263 -20.10 1.74 1.42
CA PHE A 263 -20.29 1.64 -0.03
C PHE A 263 -21.40 0.64 -0.39
N PHE A 264 -21.58 -0.43 0.40
CA PHE A 264 -22.77 -1.28 0.27
C PHE A 264 -24.04 -0.47 0.53
N LEU A 265 -24.09 0.29 1.63
CA LEU A 265 -25.25 1.10 1.98
C LEU A 265 -25.49 2.24 0.98
N HIS A 266 -24.45 2.81 0.38
CA HIS A 266 -24.59 3.76 -0.72
C HIS A 266 -25.39 3.15 -1.88
N ILE A 267 -25.02 1.94 -2.33
CA ILE A 267 -25.76 1.26 -3.40
C ILE A 267 -27.16 0.85 -2.92
N GLN A 268 -27.27 0.18 -1.77
CA GLN A 268 -28.53 -0.36 -1.26
C GLN A 268 -29.57 0.73 -1.00
N THR A 269 -29.20 1.78 -0.25
CA THR A 269 -30.17 2.75 0.28
C THR A 269 -30.31 4.00 -0.57
N PHE A 270 -29.24 4.44 -1.26
CA PHE A 270 -29.26 5.67 -2.04
C PHE A 270 -29.49 5.40 -3.53
N VAL A 271 -28.77 4.44 -4.11
CA VAL A 271 -28.94 4.10 -5.54
C VAL A 271 -30.22 3.31 -5.76
N PHE A 272 -30.38 2.14 -5.12
CA PHE A 272 -31.56 1.30 -5.30
C PHE A 272 -32.78 1.70 -4.47
N ARG A 273 -32.62 2.64 -3.51
CA ARG A 273 -33.71 3.09 -2.61
C ARG A 273 -34.35 1.93 -1.83
N ARG A 274 -33.57 0.90 -1.51
CA ARG A 274 -33.99 -0.25 -0.72
C ARG A 274 -33.67 -0.03 0.76
N PRO A 275 -34.37 -0.72 1.68
CA PRO A 275 -34.03 -0.70 3.10
C PRO A 275 -32.60 -1.17 3.35
N ALA A 276 -31.97 -0.63 4.41
CA ALA A 276 -30.67 -1.10 4.87
C ALA A 276 -30.81 -2.54 5.40
N VAL A 277 -30.15 -3.50 4.74
CA VAL A 277 -30.14 -4.91 5.14
C VAL A 277 -28.71 -5.41 5.19
N PHE A 278 -28.30 -5.99 6.31
CA PHE A 278 -26.99 -6.61 6.46
C PHE A 278 -27.05 -8.08 6.04
N THR A 279 -26.75 -8.34 4.77
CA THR A 279 -26.81 -9.68 4.18
C THR A 279 -25.68 -10.57 4.71
N ARG A 280 -25.86 -11.90 4.65
CA ARG A 280 -24.79 -12.85 5.02
C ARG A 280 -23.49 -12.63 4.23
N PRO A 281 -23.51 -12.38 2.90
CA PRO A 281 -22.31 -12.06 2.14
C PRO A 281 -21.62 -10.77 2.62
N LEU A 282 -22.37 -9.74 3.01
CA LEU A 282 -21.79 -8.50 3.55
C LEU A 282 -21.07 -8.77 4.88
N ILE A 283 -21.73 -9.48 5.80
CA ILE A 283 -21.14 -9.86 7.09
C ILE A 283 -19.87 -10.68 6.89
N PHE A 284 -19.91 -11.67 5.98
CA PHE A 284 -18.74 -12.45 5.59
C PHE A 284 -17.61 -11.55 5.07
N ALA A 285 -17.91 -10.66 4.13
CA ALA A 285 -16.92 -9.77 3.53
C ALA A 285 -16.27 -8.84 4.58
N THR A 286 -17.05 -8.25 5.49
CA THR A 286 -16.54 -7.43 6.61
C THR A 286 -15.66 -8.24 7.56
N ALA A 287 -16.09 -9.43 7.97
CA ALA A 287 -15.32 -10.28 8.87
C ALA A 287 -14.01 -10.77 8.21
N PHE A 288 -14.09 -11.25 6.97
CA PHE A 288 -12.93 -11.74 6.22
C PHE A 288 -11.91 -10.64 5.95
N MET A 289 -12.35 -9.46 5.52
CA MET A 289 -11.47 -8.32 5.25
C MET A 289 -10.84 -7.71 6.51
N THR A 290 -11.34 -8.06 7.71
CA THR A 290 -10.68 -7.72 8.98
C THR A 290 -9.29 -8.36 9.07
N PHE A 291 -9.16 -9.64 8.69
CA PHE A 291 -7.88 -10.34 8.67
C PHE A 291 -6.91 -9.69 7.68
N PHE A 292 -7.36 -9.47 6.44
CA PHE A 292 -6.55 -8.80 5.42
C PHE A 292 -6.12 -7.40 5.84
N SER A 293 -6.98 -6.63 6.51
CA SER A 293 -6.65 -5.28 6.96
C SER A 293 -5.55 -5.28 8.03
N VAL A 294 -5.62 -6.18 9.00
CA VAL A 294 -4.55 -6.36 10.00
C VAL A 294 -3.26 -6.80 9.32
N VAL A 295 -3.35 -7.77 8.41
CA VAL A 295 -2.20 -8.31 7.67
C VAL A 295 -1.51 -7.22 6.85
N ILE A 296 -2.25 -6.41 6.09
CA ILE A 296 -1.69 -5.28 5.33
C ILE A 296 -1.03 -4.26 6.27
N ALA A 297 -1.68 -3.97 7.41
CA ALA A 297 -1.12 -3.05 8.40
C ALA A 297 0.21 -3.54 9.00
N LEU A 298 0.37 -4.84 9.20
CA LEU A 298 1.60 -5.44 9.72
C LEU A 298 2.66 -5.63 8.62
N PHE A 299 2.27 -6.12 7.44
CA PHE A 299 3.20 -6.40 6.35
C PHE A 299 3.85 -5.15 5.79
N LYS A 300 3.15 -4.01 5.78
CA LYS A 300 3.75 -2.74 5.33
C LYS A 300 4.94 -2.31 6.21
N ASP A 301 4.91 -2.68 7.50
CA ASP A 301 5.95 -2.31 8.47
C ASP A 301 7.19 -3.22 8.37
N ILE A 302 7.09 -4.39 7.73
CA ILE A 302 8.23 -5.30 7.57
C ILE A 302 9.33 -4.70 6.67
N PRO A 303 9.06 -4.24 5.43
CA PRO A 303 10.09 -3.59 4.60
C PRO A 303 10.50 -2.21 5.14
N ASP A 304 9.69 -1.61 6.02
CA ASP A 304 9.90 -0.29 6.62
C ASP A 304 10.70 -0.33 7.93
N ILE A 305 11.12 -1.53 8.39
CA ILE A 305 11.73 -1.75 9.71
C ILE A 305 12.95 -0.86 10.01
N GLU A 306 13.77 -0.55 9.00
CA GLU A 306 14.98 0.24 9.17
C GLU A 306 14.66 1.73 9.44
N GLY A 307 13.81 2.34 8.60
CA GLY A 307 13.35 3.71 8.83
C GLY A 307 12.54 3.81 10.12
N ASP A 308 11.71 2.83 10.45
CA ASP A 308 10.97 2.83 11.71
C ASP A 308 11.92 2.82 12.92
N ARG A 309 12.98 2.01 12.88
CA ARG A 309 13.99 1.95 13.94
C ARG A 309 14.73 3.27 14.11
N ILE A 310 15.22 3.87 13.01
CA ILE A 310 15.98 5.13 13.04
C ILE A 310 15.14 6.27 13.64
N PHE A 311 13.85 6.34 13.28
CA PHE A 311 12.94 7.40 13.73
C PHE A 311 12.14 7.05 14.99
N GLY A 312 12.50 5.97 15.70
CA GLY A 312 11.93 5.60 17.00
C GLY A 312 10.47 5.10 16.95
N ILE A 313 10.00 4.65 15.79
CA ILE A 313 8.67 4.04 15.61
C ILE A 313 8.72 2.59 16.11
N LYS A 314 7.89 2.29 17.11
CA LYS A 314 7.84 0.96 17.74
C LYS A 314 6.84 0.04 17.03
N SER A 315 7.00 -0.16 15.71
CA SER A 315 6.18 -1.11 14.95
C SER A 315 6.37 -2.55 15.42
N PHE A 316 5.44 -3.45 15.12
CA PHE A 316 5.57 -4.87 15.50
C PHE A 316 6.83 -5.49 14.89
N SER A 317 7.19 -5.11 13.67
CA SER A 317 8.40 -5.56 12.98
C SER A 317 9.67 -5.16 13.74
N VAL A 318 9.73 -3.93 14.26
CA VAL A 318 10.83 -3.47 15.11
C VAL A 318 10.90 -4.21 16.44
N ARG A 319 9.75 -4.48 17.08
CA ARG A 319 9.70 -5.09 18.44
C ARG A 319 9.89 -6.60 18.45
N LEU A 320 9.28 -7.32 17.49
CA LEU A 320 9.27 -8.79 17.45
C LEU A 320 10.26 -9.37 16.43
N GLY A 321 10.69 -8.54 15.47
CA GLY A 321 11.51 -8.94 14.34
C GLY A 321 10.69 -9.36 13.12
N GLN A 322 11.22 -9.05 11.93
CA GLN A 322 10.56 -9.29 10.65
C GLN A 322 10.10 -10.75 10.43
N LYS A 323 10.92 -11.74 10.83
CA LYS A 323 10.59 -13.16 10.65
C LYS A 323 9.35 -13.59 11.44
N LYS A 324 9.21 -13.11 12.68
CA LYS A 324 8.05 -13.46 13.52
C LYS A 324 6.78 -12.81 12.97
N VAL A 325 6.84 -11.52 12.65
CA VAL A 325 5.69 -10.79 12.09
C VAL A 325 5.26 -11.38 10.74
N PHE A 326 6.21 -11.75 9.88
CA PHE A 326 5.93 -12.42 8.61
C PHE A 326 5.06 -13.68 8.80
N TRP A 327 5.48 -14.60 9.68
CA TRP A 327 4.74 -15.85 9.91
C TRP A 327 3.41 -15.65 10.65
N ILE A 328 3.31 -14.63 11.52
CA ILE A 328 2.02 -14.23 12.11
C ILE A 328 1.05 -13.81 11.01
N CYS A 329 1.50 -12.97 10.07
CA CYS A 329 0.66 -12.50 8.97
C CYS A 329 0.23 -13.64 8.03
N VAL A 330 1.15 -14.54 7.66
CA VAL A 330 0.81 -15.74 6.87
C VAL A 330 -0.20 -16.59 7.61
N GLY A 331 0.01 -16.86 8.91
CA GLY A 331 -0.94 -17.62 9.73
C GLY A 331 -2.33 -16.98 9.82
N LEU A 332 -2.41 -15.65 9.95
CA LEU A 332 -3.69 -14.92 9.94
C LEU A 332 -4.45 -15.07 8.61
N LEU A 333 -3.74 -15.00 7.48
CA LEU A 333 -4.35 -15.21 6.16
C LEU A 333 -4.78 -16.66 5.95
N GLU A 334 -3.96 -17.65 6.32
CA GLU A 334 -4.33 -19.07 6.23
C GLU A 334 -5.56 -19.38 7.09
N MET A 335 -5.66 -18.80 8.29
CA MET A 335 -6.86 -18.90 9.11
C MET A 335 -8.09 -18.27 8.43
N ALA A 336 -7.93 -17.09 7.84
CA ALA A 336 -9.01 -16.43 7.11
C ALA A 336 -9.50 -17.30 5.94
N TYR A 337 -8.57 -17.88 5.17
CA TYR A 337 -8.89 -18.82 4.09
C TYR A 337 -9.61 -20.07 4.59
N CYS A 338 -9.16 -20.64 5.70
CA CYS A 338 -9.81 -21.80 6.31
C CYS A 338 -11.26 -21.46 6.71
N VAL A 339 -11.49 -20.31 7.34
CA VAL A 339 -12.84 -19.82 7.69
C VAL A 339 -13.69 -19.61 6.43
N ALA A 340 -13.13 -19.02 5.37
CA ALA A 340 -13.85 -18.81 4.11
C ALA A 340 -14.24 -20.13 3.42
N ILE A 341 -13.36 -21.12 3.43
CA ILE A 341 -13.63 -22.47 2.90
C ILE A 341 -14.77 -23.12 3.69
N LEU A 342 -14.71 -23.08 5.03
CA LEU A 342 -15.75 -23.64 5.89
C LEU A 342 -17.10 -22.95 5.66
N MET A 343 -17.12 -21.62 5.59
CA MET A 343 -18.32 -20.84 5.28
C MET A 343 -18.88 -21.20 3.90
N GLY A 344 -18.03 -21.25 2.86
CA GLY A 344 -18.44 -21.62 1.51
C GLY A 344 -19.06 -23.02 1.43
N ALA A 345 -18.53 -23.98 2.20
CA ALA A 345 -19.06 -25.35 2.25
C ALA A 345 -20.51 -25.41 2.76
N THR A 346 -20.94 -24.45 3.57
CA THR A 346 -22.31 -24.34 4.09
C THR A 346 -23.32 -23.73 3.10
N SER A 347 -22.87 -23.12 2.00
CA SER A 347 -23.79 -22.52 1.03
C SER A 347 -24.70 -23.58 0.40
N ALA A 348 -26.00 -23.29 0.29
CA ALA A 348 -26.94 -24.16 -0.43
C ALA A 348 -26.76 -24.06 -1.95
N CYS A 349 -26.17 -22.95 -2.42
CA CYS A 349 -25.99 -22.67 -3.82
C CYS A 349 -24.72 -23.33 -4.36
N LEU A 350 -24.86 -24.34 -5.23
CA LEU A 350 -23.72 -25.16 -5.68
C LEU A 350 -22.62 -24.34 -6.36
N TRP A 351 -22.97 -23.41 -7.25
CA TRP A 351 -21.96 -22.60 -7.95
C TRP A 351 -21.19 -21.69 -6.98
N SER A 352 -21.88 -21.09 -6.01
CA SER A 352 -21.27 -20.25 -4.98
C SER A 352 -20.39 -21.08 -4.04
N LYS A 353 -20.85 -22.27 -3.66
CA LYS A 353 -20.08 -23.24 -2.88
C LYS A 353 -18.77 -23.58 -3.58
N TYR A 354 -18.82 -23.99 -4.85
CA TYR A 354 -17.61 -24.33 -5.60
C TYR A 354 -16.68 -23.12 -5.76
N ALA A 355 -17.22 -21.96 -6.16
CA ALA A 355 -16.43 -20.74 -6.32
C ALA A 355 -15.72 -20.34 -5.02
N THR A 356 -16.45 -20.37 -3.89
CA THR A 356 -15.91 -20.00 -2.58
C THR A 356 -14.89 -21.03 -2.09
N VAL A 357 -15.25 -22.31 -2.06
CA VAL A 357 -14.36 -23.37 -1.53
C VAL A 357 -13.10 -23.52 -2.37
N VAL A 358 -13.26 -23.66 -3.69
CA VAL A 358 -12.11 -23.90 -4.59
C VAL A 358 -11.28 -22.62 -4.72
N GLY A 359 -11.91 -21.45 -4.85
CA GLY A 359 -11.21 -20.18 -4.98
C GLY A 359 -10.30 -19.88 -3.79
N HIS A 360 -10.83 -19.95 -2.58
CA HIS A 360 -10.07 -19.68 -1.36
C HIS A 360 -9.02 -20.78 -1.08
N ALA A 361 -9.29 -22.05 -1.41
CA ALA A 361 -8.31 -23.12 -1.28
C ALA A 361 -7.11 -22.94 -2.23
N ILE A 362 -7.35 -22.49 -3.48
CA ILE A 362 -6.28 -22.17 -4.42
C ILE A 362 -5.43 -21.01 -3.90
N LEU A 363 -6.06 -19.93 -3.43
CA LEU A 363 -5.33 -18.76 -2.92
C LEU A 363 -4.51 -19.08 -1.66
N ALA A 364 -5.06 -19.88 -0.73
CA ALA A 364 -4.34 -20.43 0.42
C ALA A 364 -3.12 -21.25 -0.01
N ALA A 365 -3.29 -22.19 -0.95
CA ALA A 365 -2.19 -23.02 -1.45
C ALA A 365 -1.08 -22.18 -2.11
N ILE A 366 -1.44 -21.14 -2.88
CA ILE A 366 -0.48 -20.22 -3.50
C ILE A 366 0.26 -19.41 -2.42
N LEU A 367 -0.45 -18.88 -1.42
CA LEU A 367 0.13 -18.15 -0.29
C LEU A 367 1.14 -19.02 0.44
N TRP A 368 0.72 -20.20 0.91
CA TRP A 368 1.57 -21.14 1.63
C TRP A 368 2.81 -21.48 0.82
N ASN A 369 2.65 -21.84 -0.47
CA ASN A 369 3.77 -22.26 -1.29
C ASN A 369 4.80 -21.13 -1.47
N ARG A 370 4.36 -19.90 -1.75
CA ARG A 370 5.26 -18.75 -1.88
C ARG A 370 5.90 -18.33 -0.56
N SER A 371 5.19 -18.50 0.56
CA SER A 371 5.71 -18.13 1.89
C SER A 371 6.92 -18.97 2.30
N ARG A 372 7.02 -20.22 1.84
CA ARG A 372 8.12 -21.14 2.17
C ARG A 372 9.42 -20.82 1.43
N SER A 373 9.36 -20.18 0.27
CA SER A 373 10.51 -19.95 -0.61
C SER A 373 11.15 -18.57 -0.47
N ILE A 374 10.63 -17.71 0.40
CA ILE A 374 11.08 -16.33 0.51
C ILE A 374 12.34 -16.21 1.38
N ASP A 375 13.33 -15.45 0.90
CA ASP A 375 14.44 -15.00 1.71
C ASP A 375 14.02 -13.80 2.57
N LEU A 376 13.81 -14.06 3.87
CA LEU A 376 13.43 -13.05 4.85
C LEU A 376 14.58 -12.13 5.26
N THR A 377 15.79 -12.25 4.69
CA THR A 377 16.89 -11.31 4.92
C THR A 377 16.95 -10.22 3.86
N SER A 378 16.37 -10.46 2.68
CA SER A 378 16.34 -9.53 1.56
C SER A 378 15.15 -8.57 1.62
N LYS A 379 15.42 -7.26 1.76
CA LYS A 379 14.40 -6.20 1.70
C LYS A 379 13.61 -6.24 0.38
N THR A 380 14.28 -6.56 -0.73
CA THR A 380 13.64 -6.69 -2.05
C THR A 380 12.67 -7.86 -2.08
N ALA A 381 13.04 -9.02 -1.53
CA ALA A 381 12.17 -10.19 -1.48
C ALA A 381 10.94 -9.92 -0.60
N ILE A 382 11.12 -9.32 0.58
CA ILE A 382 10.03 -8.92 1.48
C ILE A 382 9.09 -7.92 0.80
N THR A 383 9.63 -6.89 0.15
CA THR A 383 8.83 -5.88 -0.56
C THR A 383 8.02 -6.50 -1.69
N SER A 384 8.63 -7.42 -2.45
CA SER A 384 7.94 -8.18 -3.51
C SER A 384 6.80 -9.03 -2.95
N PHE A 385 7.03 -9.69 -1.81
CA PHE A 385 5.99 -10.48 -1.15
C PHE A 385 4.86 -9.60 -0.60
N TYR A 386 5.17 -8.42 -0.06
CA TYR A 386 4.14 -7.45 0.32
C TYR A 386 3.25 -7.05 -0.87
N MET A 387 3.84 -6.80 -2.04
CA MET A 387 3.07 -6.54 -3.27
C MET A 387 2.28 -7.78 -3.74
N PHE A 388 2.75 -8.99 -3.45
CA PHE A 388 1.99 -10.22 -3.67
C PHE A 388 0.78 -10.33 -2.74
N ILE A 389 0.88 -9.93 -1.46
CA ILE A 389 -0.28 -9.85 -0.55
C ILE A 389 -1.36 -8.91 -1.11
N TRP A 390 -0.97 -7.77 -1.69
CA TRP A 390 -1.93 -6.90 -2.39
C TRP A 390 -2.62 -7.58 -3.57
N LYS A 391 -1.92 -8.44 -4.32
CA LYS A 391 -2.54 -9.22 -5.41
C LYS A 391 -3.54 -10.25 -4.88
N LEU A 392 -3.24 -10.90 -3.75
CA LEU A 392 -4.21 -11.77 -3.07
C LEU A 392 -5.44 -10.97 -2.68
N PHE A 393 -5.25 -9.82 -2.02
CA PHE A 393 -6.34 -8.90 -1.64
C PHE A 393 -7.23 -8.50 -2.82
N TYR A 394 -6.66 -8.27 -4.01
CA TYR A 394 -7.45 -8.01 -5.22
C TYR A 394 -8.25 -9.24 -5.66
N ALA A 395 -7.63 -10.43 -5.64
CA ALA A 395 -8.29 -11.68 -5.98
C ALA A 395 -9.47 -11.97 -5.04
N GLU A 396 -9.33 -11.68 -3.75
CA GLU A 396 -10.43 -11.83 -2.79
C GLU A 396 -11.63 -10.94 -3.15
N TYR A 397 -11.40 -9.69 -3.55
CA TYR A 397 -12.51 -8.83 -3.98
C TYR A 397 -13.17 -9.29 -5.27
N LEU A 398 -12.50 -10.08 -6.10
CA LEU A 398 -13.14 -10.76 -7.24
C LEU A 398 -13.97 -11.98 -6.80
N LEU A 399 -13.59 -12.65 -5.69
CA LEU A 399 -14.31 -13.80 -5.15
C LEU A 399 -15.49 -13.44 -4.25
N ILE A 400 -15.38 -12.38 -3.45
CA ILE A 400 -16.42 -11.96 -2.48
C ILE A 400 -17.83 -11.86 -3.09
N PRO A 401 -18.04 -11.26 -4.28
CA PRO A 401 -19.37 -11.15 -4.88
C PRO A 401 -20.01 -12.51 -5.25
N LEU A 402 -19.19 -13.56 -5.32
CA LEU A 402 -19.61 -14.93 -5.62
C LEU A 402 -20.04 -15.71 -4.38
N VAL A 403 -19.85 -15.17 -3.18
CA VAL A 403 -20.29 -15.77 -1.91
C VAL A 403 -21.78 -15.48 -1.71
N ARG A 404 -22.63 -16.52 -1.70
CA ARG A 404 -24.09 -16.43 -1.61
C ARG A 404 -24.66 -17.35 -0.55
#